data_AF-A0A962FBM7-F1
#
_entry.id   AF-A0A962FBM7-F1
#
_cell.length_a   1.000
_cell.length_b   1.000
_cell.length_c   1.000
_cell.angle_alpha   90.00
_cell.angle_beta   90.00
_cell.angle_gamma   90.00
#
_symmetry.space_group_name_H-M   'P 1'
#
loop_
_entity.id
_entity.type
_entity.pdbx_description
1 polymer ?
#
loop_
_entity_poly.entity_id
_entity_poly.type
_entity_poly.pdbx_seq_one_letter_code
_entity_poly.pdbx_strand_id
1 'polypeptide(L)'
;MPETEPTAGFRFLYRTDKGRIDRAGWFRAAAPLAVSFVVTTAIMLALLPWANRPLTERAFFDPAAFAANSYILAYAALTLLTAISWVNLGAKRFRDRGRPAPLGLAGLLPLAMLVAGAADWLQPRVAEVMPRATVWACEGALVVVAIWTFLEMLDVLAKGRSE
;
A
#
# COMPACT_ATOMS: atom_id res chain seq x y z
N MET A 1 2.35 37.92 -21.10
CA MET A 1 2.83 37.91 -19.69
C MET A 1 3.22 36.48 -19.36
N PRO A 2 4.43 36.20 -18.85
CA PRO A 2 4.76 34.86 -18.41
C PRO A 2 4.02 34.62 -17.09
N GLU A 3 2.99 33.78 -17.10
CA GLU A 3 2.37 33.27 -15.90
C GLU A 3 3.42 32.47 -15.13
N THR A 4 3.81 32.98 -13.97
CA THR A 4 4.67 32.26 -13.06
C THR A 4 3.86 31.08 -12.52
N GLU A 5 4.32 29.86 -12.82
CA GLU A 5 3.71 28.64 -12.29
C GLU A 5 3.62 28.77 -10.76
N PRO A 6 2.43 28.60 -10.16
CA PRO A 6 2.32 28.58 -8.71
C PRO A 6 3.15 27.39 -8.23
N THR A 7 4.15 27.67 -7.40
CA THR A 7 4.97 26.69 -6.70
C THR A 7 4.04 25.63 -6.12
N ALA A 8 4.05 24.45 -6.73
CA ALA A 8 3.18 23.34 -6.38
C ALA A 8 3.62 22.80 -5.01
N GLY A 9 3.19 23.49 -3.95
CA GLY A 9 3.38 23.09 -2.57
C GLY A 9 2.82 21.70 -2.33
N PHE A 10 3.36 21.03 -1.32
CA PHE A 10 3.03 19.68 -0.89
C PHE A 10 1.51 19.55 -0.64
N ARG A 11 0.74 19.22 -1.68
CA ARG A 11 -0.71 19.03 -1.57
C ARG A 11 -0.95 17.73 -0.82
N PHE A 12 -1.41 17.89 0.42
CA PHE A 12 -1.73 16.83 1.38
C PHE A 12 -2.41 15.62 0.70
N LEU A 13 -1.86 14.42 0.95
CA LEU A 13 -2.37 13.10 0.55
C LEU A 13 -2.46 12.78 -0.95
N TYR A 14 -1.88 13.58 -1.85
CA TYR A 14 -1.94 13.33 -3.29
C TYR A 14 -3.37 13.04 -3.78
N ARG A 15 -4.32 13.93 -3.44
CA ARG A 15 -5.75 13.78 -3.78
C ARG A 15 -6.07 13.58 -5.27
N THR A 16 -5.14 13.92 -6.16
CA THR A 16 -5.30 13.80 -7.60
C THR A 16 -4.11 13.08 -8.21
N ASP A 17 -4.42 12.23 -9.17
CA ASP A 17 -3.44 11.55 -9.99
C ASP A 17 -2.74 12.52 -10.95
N LYS A 18 -3.32 13.68 -11.28
CA LYS A 18 -2.80 14.61 -12.32
C LYS A 18 -1.39 15.16 -12.03
N GLY A 19 -0.67 15.46 -13.12
CA GLY A 19 0.69 16.03 -13.09
C GLY A 19 1.79 15.00 -13.35
N ARG A 20 3.03 15.46 -13.21
CA ARG A 20 4.27 14.67 -13.33
C ARG A 20 5.15 14.97 -12.13
N ILE A 21 5.94 13.99 -11.71
CA ILE A 21 6.90 14.14 -10.60
C ILE A 21 8.17 13.39 -10.96
N ASP A 22 9.31 14.01 -10.64
CA ASP A 22 10.63 13.45 -10.84
C ASP A 22 10.94 12.37 -9.78
N ARG A 23 12.08 11.69 -9.93
CA ARG A 23 12.53 10.64 -9.01
C ARG A 23 12.68 11.16 -7.58
N ALA A 24 13.31 12.33 -7.40
CA ALA A 24 13.59 12.86 -6.07
C ALA A 24 12.30 13.30 -5.36
N GLY A 25 11.39 13.96 -6.09
CA GLY A 25 10.06 14.29 -5.61
C GLY A 25 9.25 13.05 -5.22
N TRP A 26 9.29 11.99 -6.05
CA TRP A 26 8.61 10.74 -5.74
C TRP A 26 9.14 10.09 -4.46
N PHE A 27 10.46 10.01 -4.28
CA PHE A 27 11.03 9.38 -3.09
C PHE A 27 10.70 10.14 -1.80
N ARG A 28 10.82 11.49 -1.82
CA ARG A 28 10.44 12.35 -0.68
C ARG A 28 8.97 12.21 -0.29
N ALA A 29 8.12 11.95 -1.28
CA ALA A 29 6.68 11.75 -1.11
C ALA A 29 6.31 10.34 -0.64
N ALA A 30 6.97 9.31 -1.18
CA ALA A 30 6.71 7.91 -0.92
C ALA A 30 7.23 7.48 0.46
N ALA A 31 8.37 8.03 0.90
CA ALA A 31 8.98 7.70 2.18
C ALA A 31 8.04 7.86 3.39
N PRO A 32 7.39 9.03 3.62
CA PRO A 32 6.47 9.18 4.75
C PRO A 32 5.24 8.26 4.65
N LEU A 33 4.74 7.98 3.45
CA LEU A 33 3.63 7.02 3.25
C LEU A 33 4.07 5.61 3.67
N ALA A 34 5.21 5.15 3.19
CA ALA A 34 5.77 3.84 3.52
C ALA A 34 6.05 3.70 5.02
N VAL A 35 6.67 4.72 5.64
CA VAL A 35 6.92 4.74 7.08
C VAL A 35 5.61 4.69 7.87
N SER A 36 4.61 5.50 7.50
CA SER A 36 3.32 5.48 8.19
C SER A 36 2.64 4.12 8.09
N PHE A 37 2.70 3.46 6.94
CA PHE A 37 2.14 2.12 6.75
C PHE A 37 2.84 1.09 7.62
N VAL A 38 4.18 1.05 7.61
CA VAL A 38 4.97 0.12 8.42
C VAL A 38 4.66 0.29 9.91
N VAL A 39 4.62 1.54 10.40
CA VAL A 39 4.33 1.83 11.80
C VAL A 39 2.93 1.38 12.19
N THR A 40 1.91 1.70 11.39
CA THR A 40 0.53 1.32 11.72
C THR A 40 0.32 -0.19 11.61
N THR A 41 0.98 -0.87 10.66
CA THR A 41 0.98 -2.33 10.59
C THR A 41 1.66 -2.95 11.81
N ALA A 42 2.81 -2.42 12.26
CA ALA A 42 3.49 -2.93 13.45
C ALA A 42 2.62 -2.82 14.71
N ILE A 43 1.93 -1.69 14.89
CA ILE A 43 0.97 -1.51 15.99
C ILE A 43 -0.19 -2.49 15.87
N MET A 44 -0.75 -2.68 14.66
CA MET A 44 -1.82 -3.65 14.42
C MET A 44 -1.38 -5.07 14.82
N LEU A 45 -0.18 -5.49 14.39
CA LEU A 45 0.37 -6.80 14.73
C LEU A 45 0.57 -6.95 16.24
N ALA A 46 1.05 -5.91 16.92
CA ALA A 46 1.17 -5.91 18.36
C ALA A 46 -0.19 -6.09 19.06
N LEU A 47 -1.27 -5.54 18.49
CA LEU A 47 -2.62 -5.60 19.06
C LEU A 47 -3.37 -6.93 18.80
N LEU A 48 -2.90 -7.79 17.89
CA LEU A 48 -3.56 -9.05 17.54
C LEU A 48 -3.90 -9.98 18.71
N PRO A 49 -3.07 -10.13 19.77
CA PRO A 49 -3.40 -10.99 20.91
C PRO A 49 -4.65 -10.56 21.67
N TRP A 50 -4.93 -9.24 21.71
CA TRP A 50 -6.14 -8.71 22.34
C TRP A 50 -7.36 -8.74 21.41
N ALA A 51 -7.14 -8.72 20.09
CA ALA A 51 -8.21 -8.83 19.10
C ALA A 51 -8.71 -10.27 18.90
N ASN A 52 -7.83 -11.27 19.03
CA ASN A 52 -8.15 -12.69 18.79
C ASN A 52 -8.34 -13.47 20.10
N ARG A 53 -9.37 -13.13 20.89
CA ARG A 53 -9.71 -13.87 22.12
C ARG A 53 -10.76 -14.96 21.88
N PRO A 54 -10.66 -16.11 22.58
CA PRO A 54 -11.63 -17.18 22.44
C PRO A 54 -12.97 -16.79 23.08
N LEU A 55 -14.08 -17.22 22.46
CA LEU A 55 -15.45 -16.98 22.94
C LEU A 55 -15.75 -17.60 24.33
N THR A 56 -14.83 -18.43 24.84
CA THR A 56 -14.90 -19.05 26.16
C THR A 56 -14.54 -18.08 27.28
N GLU A 57 -13.79 -17.02 27.00
CA GLU A 57 -13.52 -15.94 27.96
C GLU A 57 -14.68 -14.95 27.97
N ARG A 58 -15.65 -15.17 28.88
CA ARG A 58 -16.83 -14.30 29.01
C ARG A 58 -16.55 -13.12 29.94
N ALA A 59 -16.19 -11.98 29.37
CA ALA A 59 -16.40 -10.67 29.98
C ALA A 59 -17.53 -9.95 29.24
N PHE A 60 -18.47 -9.33 29.96
CA PHE A 60 -19.54 -8.53 29.33
C PHE A 60 -18.98 -7.36 28.51
N PHE A 61 -17.88 -6.76 28.98
CA PHE A 61 -17.14 -5.72 28.28
C PHE A 61 -15.65 -5.81 28.65
N ASP A 62 -14.78 -5.72 27.64
CA ASP A 62 -13.33 -5.64 27.82
C ASP A 62 -12.80 -4.40 27.06
N PRO A 63 -12.34 -3.36 27.78
CA PRO A 63 -11.77 -2.17 27.18
C PRO A 63 -10.58 -2.45 26.26
N ALA A 64 -9.76 -3.47 26.56
CA ALA A 64 -8.59 -3.79 25.76
C ALA A 64 -8.97 -4.40 24.41
N ALA A 65 -9.92 -5.34 24.41
CA ALA A 65 -10.46 -5.91 23.18
C ALA A 65 -11.18 -4.84 22.35
N PHE A 66 -11.96 -3.96 22.98
CA PHE A 66 -12.61 -2.85 22.31
C PHE A 66 -11.60 -1.89 21.65
N ALA A 67 -10.55 -1.50 22.36
CA ALA A 67 -9.49 -0.64 21.83
C ALA A 67 -8.75 -1.31 20.66
N ALA A 68 -8.38 -2.59 20.78
CA ALA A 68 -7.70 -3.34 19.74
C ALA A 68 -8.55 -3.43 18.45
N ASN A 69 -9.83 -3.77 18.56
CA ASN A 69 -10.75 -3.84 17.42
C ASN A 69 -11.01 -2.46 16.80
N SER A 70 -11.15 -1.41 17.63
CA SER A 70 -11.29 -0.03 17.14
C SER A 70 -10.05 0.41 16.36
N TYR A 71 -8.86 0.04 16.84
CA TYR A 71 -7.62 0.29 16.12
C TYR A 71 -7.56 -0.47 14.78
N ILE A 72 -8.00 -1.72 14.72
CA ILE A 72 -8.03 -2.50 13.48
C ILE A 72 -8.91 -1.81 12.42
N LEU A 73 -10.06 -1.23 12.82
CA LEU A 73 -10.90 -0.44 11.91
C LEU A 73 -10.18 0.81 11.41
N ALA A 74 -9.53 1.56 12.31
CA ALA A 74 -8.74 2.74 11.94
C ALA A 74 -7.56 2.38 11.02
N TYR A 75 -6.87 1.27 11.30
CA TYR A 75 -5.78 0.72 10.50
C TYR A 75 -6.25 0.36 9.09
N ALA A 76 -7.41 -0.27 8.93
CA ALA A 76 -7.97 -0.58 7.63
C ALA A 76 -8.23 0.70 6.81
N ALA A 77 -8.83 1.73 7.43
CA ALA A 77 -9.05 3.02 6.78
C ALA A 77 -7.73 3.71 6.37
N LEU A 78 -6.73 3.71 7.27
CA LEU A 78 -5.41 4.27 6.98
C LEU A 78 -4.67 3.52 5.86
N THR A 79 -4.83 2.20 5.80
CA THR A 79 -4.26 1.36 4.73
C THR A 79 -4.87 1.74 3.39
N LEU A 80 -6.19 1.92 3.30
CA LEU A 80 -6.86 2.36 2.07
C LEU A 80 -6.41 3.75 1.65
N LEU A 81 -6.33 4.71 2.58
CA LEU A 81 -5.83 6.05 2.28
C LEU A 81 -4.39 6.01 1.77
N THR A 82 -3.54 5.20 2.40
CA THR A 82 -2.15 5.03 1.97
C THR A 82 -2.06 4.42 0.58
N ALA A 83 -2.87 3.40 0.29
CA ALA A 83 -2.94 2.79 -1.04
C ALA A 83 -3.38 3.80 -2.10
N ILE A 84 -4.45 4.58 -1.85
CA ILE A 84 -4.93 5.61 -2.78
C ILE A 84 -3.86 6.69 -3.01
N SER A 85 -3.25 7.20 -1.94
CA SER A 85 -2.16 8.17 -2.03
C SER A 85 -0.97 7.62 -2.81
N TRP A 86 -0.62 6.34 -2.61
CA TRP A 86 0.44 5.65 -3.34
C TRP A 86 0.11 5.55 -4.84
N VAL A 87 -1.10 5.14 -5.20
CA VAL A 87 -1.53 5.06 -6.61
C VAL A 87 -1.46 6.42 -7.28
N ASN A 88 -1.98 7.46 -6.63
CA ASN A 88 -1.95 8.81 -7.19
C ASN A 88 -0.53 9.35 -7.37
N LEU A 89 0.35 9.09 -6.40
CA LEU A 89 1.77 9.45 -6.48
C LEU A 89 2.50 8.66 -7.58
N GLY A 90 2.31 7.33 -7.63
CA GLY A 90 2.90 6.45 -8.63
C GLY A 90 2.44 6.78 -10.04
N ALA A 91 1.17 7.15 -10.24
CA ALA A 91 0.64 7.53 -11.54
C ALA A 91 1.32 8.78 -12.11
N LYS A 92 1.66 9.77 -11.26
CA LYS A 92 2.45 10.95 -11.67
C LYS A 92 3.83 10.55 -12.17
N ARG A 93 4.46 9.61 -11.47
CA ARG A 93 5.80 9.15 -11.82
C ARG A 93 5.81 8.29 -13.09
N PHE A 94 4.83 7.41 -13.26
CA PHE A 94 4.66 6.65 -14.50
C PHE A 94 4.36 7.56 -15.71
N ARG A 95 3.61 8.66 -15.53
CA ARG A 95 3.43 9.67 -16.57
C ARG A 95 4.70 10.42 -16.92
N ASP A 96 5.51 10.77 -15.92
CA ASP A 96 6.83 11.36 -16.15
C ASP A 96 7.75 10.44 -16.96
N ARG A 97 7.65 9.12 -16.74
CA ARG A 97 8.36 8.08 -17.51
C ARG A 97 7.74 7.78 -18.88
N GLY A 98 6.59 8.37 -19.23
CA GLY A 98 5.89 8.06 -20.49
C GLY A 98 5.33 6.63 -20.56
N ARG A 99 5.15 5.95 -19.41
CA ARG A 99 4.59 4.59 -19.39
C ARG A 99 3.09 4.60 -19.72
N PRO A 100 2.59 3.63 -20.51
CA PRO A 100 1.15 3.50 -20.78
C PRO A 100 0.40 3.10 -19.50
N ALA A 101 -0.90 3.43 -19.43
CA ALA A 101 -1.79 3.08 -18.31
C ALA A 101 -1.21 3.38 -16.90
N PRO A 102 -0.80 4.63 -16.61
CA PRO A 102 -0.07 5.00 -15.40
C PRO A 102 -0.81 4.66 -14.09
N LEU A 103 -2.14 4.73 -14.09
CA LEU A 103 -2.96 4.35 -12.92
C LEU A 103 -2.95 2.83 -12.68
N GLY A 104 -3.08 2.03 -13.73
CA GLY A 104 -3.05 0.57 -13.62
C GLY A 104 -1.71 0.08 -13.10
N LEU A 105 -0.62 0.60 -13.66
CA LEU A 105 0.74 0.27 -13.21
C LEU A 105 1.00 0.70 -11.76
N ALA A 106 0.54 1.90 -11.37
CA ALA A 106 0.67 2.37 -9.99
C ALA A 106 -0.16 1.56 -8.98
N GLY A 107 -1.26 0.96 -9.43
CA GLY A 107 -2.13 0.10 -8.62
C GLY A 107 -1.61 -1.32 -8.39
N LEU A 108 -0.61 -1.77 -9.14
CA LEU A 108 -0.14 -3.16 -9.05
C LEU A 108 0.38 -3.52 -7.66
N LEU A 109 1.19 -2.64 -7.04
CA LEU A 109 1.76 -2.93 -5.72
C LEU A 109 0.67 -3.00 -4.64
N PRO A 110 -0.22 -2.01 -4.45
CA PRO A 110 -1.33 -2.13 -3.51
C PRO A 110 -2.24 -3.35 -3.76
N LEU A 111 -2.51 -3.68 -5.02
CA LEU A 111 -3.30 -4.86 -5.38
C LEU A 111 -2.60 -6.16 -4.97
N ALA A 112 -1.32 -6.29 -5.27
CA ALA A 112 -0.54 -7.47 -4.89
C ALA A 112 -0.45 -7.62 -3.36
N MET A 113 -0.30 -6.51 -2.63
CA MET A 113 -0.32 -6.51 -1.17
C MET A 113 -1.68 -6.98 -0.62
N LEU A 114 -2.78 -6.51 -1.20
CA LEU A 114 -4.13 -6.93 -0.81
C LEU A 114 -4.33 -8.43 -1.04
N VAL A 115 -3.93 -8.95 -2.20
CA VAL A 115 -4.09 -10.37 -2.55
C VAL A 115 -3.23 -11.25 -1.64
N ALA A 116 -1.96 -10.90 -1.43
CA ALA A 116 -1.08 -11.64 -0.52
C ALA A 116 -1.60 -11.63 0.93
N GLY A 117 -1.97 -10.46 1.44
CA GLY A 117 -2.52 -10.34 2.79
C GLY A 117 -3.85 -11.10 2.96
N ALA A 118 -4.71 -11.09 1.94
CA ALA A 118 -5.94 -11.87 1.94
C ALA A 118 -5.66 -13.38 1.93
N ALA A 119 -4.67 -13.83 1.15
CA ALA A 119 -4.26 -15.24 1.11
C ALA A 119 -3.72 -15.70 2.47
N ASP A 120 -2.84 -14.93 3.11
CA ASP A 120 -2.30 -15.24 4.44
C ASP A 120 -3.37 -15.27 5.52
N TRP A 121 -4.34 -14.36 5.44
CA TRP A 121 -5.47 -14.34 6.38
C TRP A 121 -6.41 -15.51 6.14
N LEU A 122 -6.70 -15.86 4.89
CA LEU A 122 -7.68 -16.88 4.54
C LEU A 122 -7.15 -18.30 4.76
N GLN A 123 -5.90 -18.58 4.39
CA GLN A 123 -5.34 -19.94 4.40
C GLN A 123 -5.51 -20.71 5.72
N PRO A 124 -5.28 -20.16 6.92
CA PRO A 124 -5.48 -20.92 8.16
C PRO A 124 -6.95 -21.25 8.45
N ARG A 125 -7.91 -20.59 7.79
CA ARG A 125 -9.36 -20.78 8.00
C ARG A 125 -9.97 -21.81 7.06
N VAL A 126 -9.30 -22.09 5.94
CA VAL A 126 -9.77 -23.01 4.88
C VAL A 126 -8.62 -23.90 4.39
N ALA A 127 -7.73 -24.29 5.30
CA ALA A 127 -6.49 -25.00 4.99
C ALA A 127 -6.74 -26.34 4.27
N GLU A 128 -7.91 -26.93 4.46
CA GLU A 128 -8.38 -28.16 3.82
C GLU A 128 -8.64 -28.01 2.32
N VAL A 129 -8.96 -26.81 1.82
CA VAL A 129 -9.20 -26.53 0.40
C VAL A 129 -8.19 -25.58 -0.23
N MET A 130 -7.41 -24.87 0.57
CA MET A 130 -6.38 -23.92 0.11
C MET A 130 -4.97 -24.41 0.46
N PRO A 131 -4.21 -24.95 -0.52
CA PRO A 131 -2.84 -25.36 -0.33
C PRO A 131 -1.94 -24.20 0.13
N ARG A 132 -0.96 -24.48 0.99
CA ARG A 132 0.04 -23.48 1.42
C ARG A 132 0.84 -22.90 0.24
N ALA A 133 1.00 -23.67 -0.83
CA ALA A 133 1.62 -23.22 -2.07
C ALA A 133 0.93 -21.99 -2.69
N THR A 134 -0.38 -21.82 -2.50
CA THR A 134 -1.12 -20.64 -2.98
C THR A 134 -0.66 -19.37 -2.27
N VAL A 135 -0.38 -19.44 -0.97
CA VAL A 135 0.16 -18.32 -0.19
C VAL A 135 1.53 -17.95 -0.70
N TRP A 136 2.44 -18.92 -0.85
CA TRP A 136 3.78 -18.68 -1.39
C TRP A 136 3.75 -18.08 -2.80
N ALA A 137 2.80 -18.49 -3.65
CA ALA A 137 2.63 -17.90 -4.97
C ALA A 137 2.20 -16.43 -4.88
N CYS A 138 1.26 -16.08 -3.99
CA CYS A 138 0.84 -14.70 -3.77
C CYS A 138 1.97 -13.83 -3.19
N GLU A 139 2.70 -14.34 -2.19
CA GLU A 139 3.88 -13.67 -1.62
C GLU A 139 4.97 -13.47 -2.67
N GLY A 140 5.27 -14.49 -3.48
CA GLY A 140 6.23 -14.40 -4.58
C GLY A 140 5.83 -13.35 -5.61
N ALA A 141 4.55 -13.31 -6.00
CA ALA A 141 4.03 -12.28 -6.89
C ALA A 141 4.16 -10.87 -6.29
N LEU A 142 3.85 -10.71 -5.00
CA LEU A 142 4.05 -9.45 -4.29
C LEU A 142 5.52 -9.01 -4.32
N VAL A 143 6.46 -9.90 -4.01
CA VAL A 143 7.90 -9.58 -4.03
C VAL A 143 8.34 -9.14 -5.42
N VAL A 144 7.92 -9.87 -6.47
CA VAL A 144 8.24 -9.52 -7.86
C VAL A 144 7.69 -8.13 -8.22
N VAL A 145 6.42 -7.85 -7.89
CA VAL A 145 5.79 -6.55 -8.16
C VAL A 145 6.45 -5.43 -7.37
N ALA A 146 6.83 -5.67 -6.11
CA ALA A 146 7.52 -4.69 -5.28
C ALA A 146 8.88 -4.32 -5.87
N ILE A 147 9.71 -5.32 -6.17
CA ILE A 147 11.02 -5.12 -6.80
C ILE A 147 10.86 -4.35 -8.11
N TRP A 148 9.97 -4.81 -8.99
CA TRP A 148 9.72 -4.14 -10.28
C TRP A 148 9.27 -2.68 -10.09
N THR A 149 8.36 -2.43 -9.15
CA THR A 149 7.88 -1.08 -8.85
C THR A 149 9.04 -0.18 -8.44
N PHE A 150 9.90 -0.59 -7.52
CA PHE A 150 11.05 0.22 -7.10
C PHE A 150 12.04 0.44 -8.24
N LEU A 151 12.34 -0.58 -9.04
CA LEU A 151 13.23 -0.47 -10.19
C LEU A 151 12.71 0.52 -11.25
N GLU A 152 11.39 0.52 -11.50
CA GLU A 152 10.75 1.53 -12.36
C GLU A 152 10.83 2.93 -11.76
N MET A 153 10.49 3.09 -10.48
CA MET A 153 10.44 4.40 -9.84
C MET A 153 11.83 5.05 -9.73
N LEU A 154 12.88 4.24 -9.55
CA LEU A 154 14.27 4.67 -9.39
C LEU A 154 15.07 4.85 -10.70
N ASP A 155 14.42 4.69 -11.86
CA ASP A 155 15.06 4.75 -13.18
C ASP A 155 16.10 3.67 -13.46
N VAL A 156 16.02 2.53 -12.78
CA VAL A 156 16.94 1.40 -13.05
C VAL A 156 16.56 0.71 -14.36
N LEU A 157 15.26 0.65 -14.67
CA LEU A 157 14.76 0.12 -15.93
C LEU A 157 14.73 1.20 -17.01
N ALA A 158 15.18 0.84 -18.22
CA ALA A 158 15.26 1.73 -19.37
C ALA A 158 13.95 2.50 -19.59
N LYS A 159 14.07 3.81 -19.88
CA LYS A 159 12.94 4.67 -20.24
C LYS A 159 12.26 4.05 -21.47
N GLY A 160 10.95 3.84 -21.42
CA GLY A 160 10.21 3.39 -22.59
C GLY A 160 10.47 4.38 -23.72
N ARG A 161 11.22 3.97 -24.73
CA ARG A 161 11.35 4.73 -25.99
C ARG A 161 9.97 4.72 -26.63
N SER A 162 9.24 5.82 -26.50
CA SER A 162 8.22 6.19 -27.46
C SER A 162 8.88 7.22 -28.37
N GLU A 163 9.22 6.77 -29.58
CA GLU A 163 9.42 7.63 -30.74
C GLU A 163 8.18 8.50 -31.00
#